data_AF-A0A5C8D826-F1
#
_entry.id   AF-A0A5C8D826-F1
#
_cell.length_a   1.000
_cell.length_b   1.000
_cell.length_c   1.000
_cell.angle_alpha   90.00
_cell.angle_beta   90.00
_cell.angle_gamma   90.00
#
_symmetry.space_group_name_H-M   'P 1'
#
loop_
_entity.id
_entity.type
_entity.pdbx_description
1 polymer ?
#
loop_
_entity_poly.entity_id
_entity_poly.type
_entity_poly.pdbx_seq_one_letter_code
_entity_poly.pdbx_strand_id
1 'polypeptide(L)'
;MEKLLYLINYLAKENKINIGELPSNEIELKNLFRSLINIRPPNDISEEYLKVEDEFLKEELDKKFNNKLITNIANLKPIKNNLYIWKGDITTLKIDAIVNAANSAMLGCFYPMHKCIDNAIHSAAGTRLRLFCRDIINQCGGYLETGDAKITPAFNLPCKYILHTVGPIIKDKVSKKDEELLYSCYKSCLNLVLENNIESVAFCCISTGEFRFPNDLAVDIALFSVNDFLKENKKRNIKIVFNVFKDIDYELYNKKIVGK
;
A
#
# COMPACT_ATOMS: atom_id res chain seq x y z
N MET A 1 13.45 -21.28 -6.66
CA MET A 1 14.85 -20.82 -6.58
C MET A 1 15.36 -20.30 -7.91
N GLU A 2 15.24 -21.03 -9.01
CA GLU A 2 15.72 -20.60 -10.34
C GLU A 2 15.19 -19.23 -10.79
N LYS A 3 13.88 -18.98 -10.70
CA LYS A 3 13.26 -17.69 -11.03
C LYS A 3 13.86 -16.53 -10.23
N LEU A 4 14.02 -16.71 -8.92
CA LEU A 4 14.60 -15.70 -8.03
C LEU A 4 16.04 -15.35 -8.43
N LEU A 5 16.85 -16.35 -8.76
CA LEU A 5 18.22 -16.14 -9.22
C LEU A 5 18.26 -15.42 -10.59
N TYR A 6 17.37 -15.79 -11.52
CA TYR A 6 17.22 -15.09 -12.79
C TYR A 6 16.90 -13.61 -12.57
N LEU A 7 15.91 -13.29 -11.72
CA LEU A 7 15.48 -11.92 -11.43
C LEU A 7 16.61 -11.08 -10.82
N ILE A 8 17.32 -11.63 -9.83
CA ILE A 8 18.47 -10.97 -9.18
C ILE A 8 19.55 -10.66 -10.22
N ASN A 9 19.95 -11.65 -11.02
CA ASN A 9 20.99 -11.48 -12.04
C ASN A 9 20.58 -10.48 -13.12
N TYR A 10 19.32 -10.49 -13.54
CA TYR A 10 18.78 -9.52 -14.50
C TYR A 10 18.93 -8.09 -13.97
N LEU A 11 18.44 -7.83 -12.76
CA LEU A 11 18.46 -6.48 -12.15
C LEU A 11 19.87 -5.99 -11.87
N ALA A 12 20.74 -6.88 -11.39
CA ALA A 12 22.14 -6.54 -11.15
C ALA A 12 22.87 -6.18 -12.44
N LYS A 13 22.64 -6.94 -13.52
CA LYS A 13 23.21 -6.69 -14.84
C LYS A 13 22.70 -5.38 -15.44
N GLU A 14 21.39 -5.13 -15.38
CA GLU A 14 20.75 -3.91 -15.88
C GLU A 14 21.36 -2.66 -15.25
N ASN A 15 21.57 -2.67 -13.94
CA ASN A 15 22.03 -1.51 -13.17
C ASN A 15 23.55 -1.50 -12.92
N LYS A 16 24.31 -2.44 -13.52
CA LYS A 16 25.76 -2.62 -13.34
C LYS A 16 26.17 -2.72 -11.86
N ILE A 17 25.34 -3.36 -11.05
CA ILE A 17 25.57 -3.55 -9.62
C ILE A 17 26.38 -4.83 -9.43
N ASN A 18 27.55 -4.71 -8.78
CA ASN A 18 28.29 -5.89 -8.33
C ASN A 18 27.65 -6.44 -7.04
N ILE A 19 26.95 -7.57 -7.17
CA ILE A 19 26.26 -8.24 -6.06
C ILE A 19 27.14 -9.25 -5.31
N GLY A 20 28.40 -9.42 -5.70
CA GLY A 20 29.32 -10.38 -5.09
C GLY A 20 28.86 -11.84 -5.22
N GLU A 21 29.24 -12.66 -4.24
CA GLU A 21 28.77 -14.04 -4.14
C GLU A 21 27.30 -14.07 -3.66
N LEU A 22 26.46 -14.86 -4.34
CA LEU A 22 25.05 -14.96 -4.01
C LEU A 22 24.86 -15.73 -2.69
N PRO A 23 24.01 -15.23 -1.78
CA PRO A 23 23.65 -15.96 -0.57
C PRO A 23 23.07 -17.35 -0.89
N SER A 24 23.35 -18.34 -0.03
CA SER A 24 22.77 -19.67 -0.14
C SER A 24 21.36 -19.77 0.47
N ASN A 25 20.97 -18.78 1.29
CA ASN A 25 19.70 -18.73 1.99
C ASN A 25 18.60 -18.06 1.15
N GLU A 26 17.45 -18.72 0.96
CA GLU A 26 16.31 -18.19 0.21
C GLU A 26 15.80 -16.84 0.77
N ILE A 27 15.79 -16.65 2.09
CA ILE A 27 15.36 -15.40 2.72
C ILE A 27 16.32 -14.25 2.34
N GLU A 28 17.62 -14.51 2.37
CA GLU A 28 18.63 -13.51 2.02
C GLU A 28 18.58 -13.18 0.53
N LEU A 29 18.34 -14.17 -0.33
CA LEU A 29 18.11 -13.95 -1.76
C LEU A 29 16.85 -13.11 -2.01
N LYS A 30 15.75 -13.37 -1.30
CA LYS A 30 14.54 -12.54 -1.39
C LYS A 30 14.79 -11.11 -0.93
N ASN A 31 15.58 -10.91 0.12
CA ASN A 31 15.97 -9.59 0.58
C ASN A 31 16.86 -8.87 -0.44
N LEU A 32 17.78 -9.58 -1.10
CA LEU A 32 18.61 -9.04 -2.18
C LEU A 32 17.75 -8.64 -3.38
N PHE A 33 16.86 -9.52 -3.83
CA PHE A 33 15.89 -9.23 -4.90
C PHE A 33 15.06 -7.98 -4.56
N ARG A 34 14.47 -7.93 -3.36
CA ARG A 34 13.70 -6.78 -2.89
C ARG A 34 14.55 -5.50 -2.88
N SER A 35 15.80 -5.57 -2.44
CA SER A 35 16.71 -4.42 -2.44
C SER A 35 16.97 -3.89 -3.86
N LEU A 36 17.21 -4.80 -4.82
CA LEU A 36 17.45 -4.44 -6.21
C LEU A 36 16.21 -3.82 -6.87
N ILE A 37 15.01 -4.37 -6.66
CA ILE A 37 13.79 -3.74 -7.20
C ILE A 37 13.52 -2.39 -6.55
N ASN A 38 13.83 -2.19 -5.26
CA ASN A 38 13.57 -0.94 -4.57
C ASN A 38 14.35 0.21 -5.21
N ILE A 39 15.64 0.00 -5.49
CA ILE A 39 16.51 1.05 -6.07
C ILE A 39 16.35 1.22 -7.58
N ARG A 40 15.66 0.30 -8.26
CA ARG A 40 15.53 0.32 -9.72
C ARG A 40 14.70 1.52 -10.21
N PRO A 41 15.23 2.39 -11.09
CA PRO A 41 14.44 3.46 -11.73
C PRO A 41 13.24 2.92 -12.52
N PRO A 42 12.20 3.73 -12.79
CA PRO A 42 11.01 3.30 -13.53
C PRO A 42 11.25 3.20 -15.06
N ASN A 43 12.43 2.77 -15.49
CA ASN A 43 12.72 2.57 -16.91
C ASN A 43 12.02 1.32 -17.43
N ASP A 44 11.78 1.26 -18.74
CA ASP A 44 11.22 0.08 -19.37
C ASP A 44 12.04 -1.17 -19.06
N ILE A 45 11.36 -2.31 -19.03
CA ILE A 45 11.96 -3.61 -18.71
C ILE A 45 11.40 -4.67 -19.64
N SER A 46 12.16 -5.74 -19.87
CA SER A 46 11.71 -6.80 -20.79
C SER A 46 10.42 -7.48 -20.31
N GLU A 47 9.55 -7.83 -21.25
CA GLU A 47 8.35 -8.61 -20.95
C GLU A 47 8.71 -10.01 -20.41
N GLU A 48 9.87 -10.56 -20.79
CA GLU A 48 10.37 -11.81 -20.22
C GLU A 48 10.63 -11.67 -18.72
N TYR A 49 11.32 -10.61 -18.29
CA TYR A 49 11.51 -10.31 -16.87
C TYR A 49 10.17 -10.18 -16.14
N LEU A 50 9.23 -9.39 -16.69
CA LEU A 50 7.92 -9.18 -16.07
C LEU A 50 7.16 -10.49 -15.90
N LYS A 51 7.21 -11.36 -16.91
CA LYS A 51 6.58 -12.69 -16.84
C LYS A 51 7.20 -13.54 -15.72
N VAL A 52 8.53 -13.60 -15.63
CA VAL A 52 9.23 -14.37 -14.58
C VAL A 52 8.96 -13.79 -13.18
N GLU A 53 8.89 -12.46 -13.07
CA GLU A 53 8.56 -11.77 -11.80
C GLU A 53 7.12 -12.07 -11.37
N ASP A 54 6.16 -11.97 -12.29
CA ASP A 54 4.75 -12.27 -12.03
C ASP A 54 4.57 -13.74 -11.61
N GLU A 55 5.24 -14.69 -12.28
CA GLU A 55 5.21 -16.10 -11.88
C GLU A 55 5.82 -16.32 -10.48
N PHE A 56 6.96 -15.69 -10.19
CA PHE A 56 7.60 -15.79 -8.89
C PHE A 56 6.73 -15.20 -7.76
N LEU A 57 6.17 -14.00 -7.94
CA LEU A 57 5.34 -13.34 -6.94
C LEU A 57 4.01 -14.09 -6.70
N LYS A 58 3.43 -14.70 -7.75
CA LYS A 58 2.27 -15.59 -7.61
C LYS A 58 2.60 -16.83 -6.80
N GLU A 59 3.73 -17.49 -7.05
CA GLU A 59 4.19 -18.62 -6.23
C GLU A 59 4.40 -18.22 -4.75
N GLU A 60 4.93 -17.03 -4.50
CA GLU A 60 5.06 -16.51 -3.13
C GLU A 60 3.71 -16.23 -2.47
N LEU A 61 2.74 -15.69 -3.23
CA LEU A 61 1.38 -15.49 -2.76
C LEU A 61 0.68 -16.83 -2.46
N ASP A 62 0.86 -17.84 -3.31
CA ASP A 62 0.31 -19.18 -3.12
C ASP A 62 0.92 -19.86 -1.89
N LYS A 63 2.22 -19.70 -1.65
CA LYS A 63 2.86 -20.13 -0.40
C LYS A 63 2.22 -19.44 0.81
N LYS A 64 1.96 -18.13 0.76
CA LYS A 64 1.26 -17.41 1.84
C LYS A 64 -0.16 -17.94 2.03
N PHE A 65 -0.87 -18.26 0.95
CA PHE A 65 -2.22 -18.83 1.00
C PHE A 65 -2.22 -20.21 1.67
N ASN A 66 -1.33 -21.11 1.23
CA ASN A 66 -1.21 -22.47 1.77
C ASN A 66 -0.80 -22.47 3.26
N ASN A 67 0.01 -21.50 3.66
CA ASN A 67 0.39 -21.27 5.06
C ASN A 67 -0.64 -20.46 5.87
N LYS A 68 -1.84 -20.21 5.34
CA LYS A 68 -2.95 -19.49 6.00
C LYS A 68 -2.58 -18.06 6.43
N LEU A 69 -1.68 -17.41 5.71
CA LEU A 69 -1.26 -16.02 5.95
C LEU A 69 -2.14 -14.99 5.21
N ILE A 70 -2.93 -15.44 4.23
CA ILE A 70 -3.90 -14.57 3.53
C ILE A 70 -5.17 -14.44 4.34
N THR A 71 -5.55 -13.20 4.65
CA THR A 71 -6.82 -12.87 5.28
C THR A 71 -7.83 -12.44 4.22
N ASN A 72 -9.02 -13.03 4.21
CA ASN A 72 -10.12 -12.58 3.35
C ASN A 72 -11.08 -11.70 4.13
N ILE A 73 -11.45 -10.53 3.59
CA ILE A 73 -12.44 -9.63 4.19
C ILE A 73 -13.76 -10.34 4.52
N ALA A 74 -14.15 -11.37 3.75
CA ALA A 74 -15.34 -12.16 4.03
C ALA A 74 -15.29 -12.94 5.36
N ASN A 75 -14.09 -13.19 5.88
CA ASN A 75 -13.87 -13.89 7.14
C ASN A 75 -13.66 -12.93 8.32
N LEU A 76 -13.55 -11.62 8.07
CA LEU A 76 -13.45 -10.62 9.11
C LEU A 76 -14.84 -10.26 9.64
N LYS A 77 -14.90 -9.91 10.93
CA LYS A 77 -16.12 -9.40 11.56
C LYS A 77 -16.04 -7.88 11.69
N PRO A 78 -17.10 -7.14 11.33
CA PRO A 78 -17.12 -5.72 11.56
C PRO A 78 -17.14 -5.45 13.06
N ILE A 79 -16.50 -4.36 13.47
CA ILE A 79 -16.58 -3.86 14.85
C ILE A 79 -17.83 -3.02 15.03
N LYS A 80 -18.24 -2.27 14.00
CA LYS A 80 -19.47 -1.47 14.01
C LYS A 80 -19.96 -1.24 12.58
N ASN A 81 -21.20 -1.60 12.29
CA ASN A 81 -21.78 -1.49 10.94
C ASN A 81 -20.87 -2.15 9.89
N ASN A 82 -20.36 -1.38 8.93
CA ASN A 82 -19.43 -1.83 7.89
C ASN A 82 -17.97 -1.39 8.17
N LEU A 83 -17.65 -1.03 9.41
CA LEU A 83 -16.30 -0.66 9.85
C LEU A 83 -15.61 -1.88 10.48
N TYR A 84 -14.39 -2.13 10.03
CA TYR A 84 -13.53 -3.22 10.48
C TYR A 84 -12.20 -2.62 10.96
N ILE A 85 -11.58 -3.26 11.96
CA ILE A 85 -10.16 -3.04 12.26
C ILE A 85 -9.46 -4.35 11.99
N TRP A 86 -8.32 -4.30 11.32
CA TRP A 86 -7.52 -5.49 11.06
C TRP A 86 -6.04 -5.22 11.28
N LYS A 87 -5.45 -5.91 12.24
CA LYS A 87 -4.01 -5.85 12.51
C LYS A 87 -3.27 -6.86 11.64
N GLY A 88 -2.43 -6.40 10.72
CA GLY A 88 -1.71 -7.29 9.81
C GLY A 88 -0.99 -6.59 8.68
N ASP A 89 -0.30 -7.37 7.85
CA ASP A 89 0.38 -6.92 6.64
C ASP A 89 -0.64 -6.69 5.52
N ILE A 90 -0.88 -5.42 5.15
CA ILE A 90 -1.87 -5.07 4.10
C ILE A 90 -1.70 -5.83 2.78
N THR A 91 -0.48 -6.30 2.47
CA THR A 91 -0.19 -7.07 1.26
C THR A 91 -0.76 -8.49 1.28
N THR A 92 -1.29 -8.95 2.42
CA THR A 92 -1.92 -10.27 2.59
C THR A 92 -3.43 -10.20 2.80
N LEU A 93 -4.04 -9.03 2.62
CA LEU A 93 -5.49 -8.84 2.74
C LEU A 93 -6.18 -8.98 1.37
N LYS A 94 -6.97 -10.03 1.21
CA LYS A 94 -7.87 -10.22 0.06
C LYS A 94 -9.12 -9.36 0.23
N ILE A 95 -9.16 -8.26 -0.50
CA ILE A 95 -10.20 -7.19 -0.48
C ILE A 95 -10.25 -6.52 -1.87
N ASP A 96 -11.23 -5.66 -2.19
CA ASP A 96 -11.23 -5.02 -3.51
C ASP A 96 -10.10 -4.00 -3.66
N ALA A 97 -9.90 -3.10 -2.69
CA ALA A 97 -8.85 -2.09 -2.76
C ALA A 97 -8.06 -1.94 -1.45
N ILE A 98 -6.80 -1.57 -1.57
CA ILE A 98 -5.96 -1.12 -0.44
C ILE A 98 -5.48 0.29 -0.69
N VAL A 99 -5.26 1.06 0.37
CA VAL A 99 -4.67 2.40 0.27
C VAL A 99 -3.17 2.33 0.53
N ASN A 100 -2.40 2.94 -0.37
CA ASN A 100 -0.97 3.17 -0.21
C ASN A 100 -0.72 4.61 0.23
N ALA A 101 0.00 4.81 1.34
CA ALA A 101 0.56 6.10 1.71
C ALA A 101 1.84 6.34 0.90
N ALA A 102 1.67 6.94 -0.27
CA ALA A 102 2.73 7.21 -1.24
C ALA A 102 3.48 8.52 -0.92
N ASN A 103 4.62 8.70 -1.57
CA ASN A 103 5.28 10.00 -1.70
C ASN A 103 4.81 10.70 -2.99
N SER A 104 5.12 12.00 -3.16
CA SER A 104 4.64 12.81 -4.29
C SER A 104 5.10 12.32 -5.67
N ALA A 105 6.19 11.55 -5.76
CA ALA A 105 6.58 10.96 -7.04
C ALA A 105 5.68 9.77 -7.43
N MET A 106 4.97 9.15 -6.48
CA MET A 106 4.13 7.94 -6.67
C MET A 106 4.88 6.71 -7.23
N LEU A 107 6.20 6.78 -7.36
CA LEU A 107 7.04 5.71 -7.93
C LEU A 107 7.44 4.65 -6.90
N GLY A 108 6.82 4.64 -5.72
CA GLY A 108 7.21 3.76 -4.63
C GLY A 108 8.45 4.25 -3.87
N CYS A 109 8.94 3.39 -2.98
CA CYS A 109 10.11 3.68 -2.14
C CYS A 109 11.42 3.21 -2.79
N PHE A 110 12.43 4.09 -2.81
CA PHE A 110 13.77 3.79 -3.36
C PHE A 110 14.81 3.41 -2.30
N TYR A 111 14.43 3.34 -1.03
CA TYR A 111 15.32 2.91 0.04
C TYR A 111 15.24 1.37 0.18
N PRO A 112 16.34 0.63 0.00
CA PRO A 112 16.36 -0.82 0.13
C PRO A 112 15.75 -1.29 1.44
N MET A 113 14.82 -2.24 1.38
CA MET A 113 14.23 -2.90 2.56
C MET A 113 13.59 -1.93 3.57
N HIS A 114 13.26 -0.70 3.15
CA HIS A 114 12.70 0.30 4.04
C HIS A 114 11.37 -0.18 4.61
N LYS A 115 11.19 -0.01 5.93
CA LYS A 115 10.02 -0.46 6.69
C LYS A 115 8.83 0.50 6.54
N CYS A 116 8.56 0.98 5.32
CA CYS A 116 7.39 1.78 5.01
C CYS A 116 6.36 0.99 4.19
N ILE A 117 5.09 1.40 4.25
CA ILE A 117 3.99 0.72 3.57
C ILE A 117 4.15 0.76 2.04
N ASP A 118 4.67 1.86 1.52
CA ASP A 118 4.93 2.08 0.10
C ASP A 118 5.94 1.06 -0.45
N ASN A 119 7.02 0.80 0.31
CA ASN A 119 7.99 -0.23 -0.03
C ASN A 119 7.35 -1.64 0.00
N ALA A 120 6.55 -1.94 1.03
CA ALA A 120 5.89 -3.24 1.16
C ALA A 120 4.93 -3.51 0.00
N ILE A 121 4.07 -2.53 -0.33
CA ILE A 121 3.09 -2.63 -1.43
C ILE A 121 3.80 -2.77 -2.77
N HIS A 122 4.75 -1.89 -3.11
CA HIS A 122 5.46 -1.98 -4.39
C HIS A 122 6.27 -3.26 -4.54
N SER A 123 6.92 -3.73 -3.46
CA SER A 123 7.70 -4.97 -3.51
C SER A 123 6.82 -6.21 -3.70
N ALA A 124 5.61 -6.20 -3.14
CA ALA A 124 4.67 -7.32 -3.25
C ALA A 124 3.84 -7.28 -4.56
N ALA A 125 3.52 -6.10 -5.08
CA ALA A 125 2.82 -5.95 -6.35
C ALA A 125 3.72 -6.25 -7.56
N GLY A 126 5.01 -5.95 -7.47
CA GLY A 126 6.01 -6.15 -8.53
C GLY A 126 6.32 -4.88 -9.33
N THR A 127 7.30 -5.00 -10.23
CA THR A 127 7.87 -3.89 -11.01
C THR A 127 6.81 -3.21 -11.89
N ARG A 128 5.81 -3.95 -12.38
CA ARG A 128 4.69 -3.40 -13.17
C ARG A 128 3.99 -2.23 -12.48
N LEU A 129 3.86 -2.26 -11.15
CA LEU A 129 3.21 -1.18 -10.41
C LEU A 129 3.97 0.14 -10.57
N ARG A 130 5.30 0.11 -10.42
CA ARG A 130 6.13 1.32 -10.57
C ARG A 130 6.07 1.89 -12.00
N LEU A 131 6.05 1.03 -13.01
CA LEU A 131 5.91 1.45 -14.41
C LEU A 131 4.54 2.08 -14.67
N PHE A 132 3.48 1.49 -14.14
CA PHE A 132 2.13 2.05 -14.25
C PHE A 132 2.02 3.40 -13.53
N CYS A 133 2.62 3.54 -12.35
CA CYS A 133 2.68 4.81 -11.64
C CYS A 133 3.44 5.90 -12.41
N ARG A 134 4.56 5.55 -13.06
CA ARG A 134 5.31 6.47 -13.93
C ARG A 134 4.40 7.04 -15.02
N ASP A 135 3.64 6.17 -15.68
CA ASP A 135 2.79 6.59 -16.80
C ASP A 135 1.67 7.53 -16.32
N ILE A 136 1.06 7.25 -15.17
CA ILE A 136 0.08 8.15 -14.53
C ILE A 136 0.71 9.51 -14.20
N ILE A 137 1.86 9.52 -13.55
CA ILE A 137 2.48 10.75 -13.05
C ILE A 137 2.99 11.63 -14.19
N ASN A 138 3.48 11.02 -15.27
CA ASN A 138 3.83 11.75 -16.50
C ASN A 138 2.60 12.46 -17.09
N GLN A 139 1.41 11.85 -17.02
CA GLN A 139 0.16 12.49 -17.46
C GLN A 139 -0.32 13.58 -16.48
N CYS A 140 0.05 13.51 -15.21
CA CYS A 140 -0.35 14.46 -14.16
C CYS A 140 0.63 15.63 -13.98
N GLY A 141 1.60 15.82 -14.88
CA GLY A 141 2.57 16.92 -14.78
C GLY A 141 3.79 16.64 -13.90
N GLY A 142 4.04 15.37 -13.56
CA GLY A 142 5.31 14.92 -12.96
C GLY A 142 5.27 14.63 -11.46
N TYR A 143 4.15 14.91 -10.77
CA TYR A 143 3.97 14.53 -9.36
C TYR A 143 2.49 14.45 -8.96
N LEU A 144 2.20 13.87 -7.79
CA LEU A 144 0.90 13.86 -7.13
C LEU A 144 0.90 14.84 -5.96
N GLU A 145 -0.10 15.71 -5.92
CA GLU A 145 -0.27 16.70 -4.85
C GLU A 145 -0.64 16.03 -3.52
N THR A 146 -0.24 16.65 -2.41
CA THR A 146 -0.66 16.22 -1.07
C THR A 146 -2.18 16.33 -0.93
N GLY A 147 -2.84 15.30 -0.43
CA GLY A 147 -4.30 15.24 -0.33
C GLY A 147 -5.02 14.63 -1.53
N ASP A 148 -4.33 14.47 -2.67
CA ASP A 148 -4.90 13.82 -3.85
C ASP A 148 -4.71 12.30 -3.83
N ALA A 149 -5.42 11.61 -4.74
CA ALA A 149 -5.29 10.17 -4.92
C ALA A 149 -5.34 9.73 -6.39
N LYS A 150 -4.70 8.60 -6.69
CA LYS A 150 -4.76 7.91 -7.98
C LYS A 150 -4.96 6.41 -7.77
N ILE A 151 -5.59 5.76 -8.73
CA ILE A 151 -5.89 4.32 -8.70
C ILE A 151 -5.01 3.56 -9.70
N THR A 152 -4.56 2.37 -9.30
CA THR A 152 -3.83 1.43 -10.15
C THR A 152 -4.38 0.01 -9.98
N PRO A 153 -4.18 -0.89 -10.96
CA PRO A 153 -4.29 -2.33 -10.72
C PRO A 153 -3.30 -2.79 -9.65
N ALA A 154 -3.67 -3.79 -8.86
CA ALA A 154 -2.82 -4.28 -7.77
C ALA A 154 -1.79 -5.35 -8.18
N PHE A 155 -1.83 -5.79 -9.44
CA PHE A 155 -0.94 -6.79 -10.04
C PHE A 155 -0.89 -8.10 -9.23
N ASN A 156 0.20 -8.37 -8.51
CA ASN A 156 0.42 -9.64 -7.81
C ASN A 156 -0.09 -9.65 -6.35
N LEU A 157 -0.80 -8.60 -5.92
CA LEU A 157 -1.45 -8.56 -4.61
C LEU A 157 -2.78 -9.31 -4.60
N PRO A 158 -3.27 -9.77 -3.42
CA PRO A 158 -4.56 -10.43 -3.29
C PRO A 158 -5.77 -9.47 -3.39
N CYS A 159 -5.54 -8.16 -3.60
CA CYS A 159 -6.59 -7.18 -3.89
C CYS A 159 -6.69 -6.86 -5.39
N LYS A 160 -7.72 -6.11 -5.80
CA LYS A 160 -7.91 -5.71 -7.22
C LYS A 160 -7.20 -4.40 -7.54
N TYR A 161 -7.27 -3.44 -6.62
CA TYR A 161 -6.79 -2.08 -6.83
C TYR A 161 -5.91 -1.57 -5.68
N ILE A 162 -5.05 -0.61 -6.01
CA ILE A 162 -4.31 0.20 -5.03
C ILE A 162 -4.72 1.65 -5.23
N LEU A 163 -5.14 2.31 -4.14
CA LEU A 163 -5.40 3.75 -4.10
C LEU A 163 -4.17 4.43 -3.51
N HIS A 164 -3.40 5.13 -4.34
CA HIS A 164 -2.22 5.85 -3.93
C HIS A 164 -2.61 7.25 -3.52
N THR A 165 -2.27 7.67 -2.31
CA THR A 165 -2.49 9.05 -1.83
C THR A 165 -1.26 9.59 -1.14
N VAL A 166 -1.04 10.90 -1.23
CA VAL A 166 0.11 11.58 -0.64
C VAL A 166 -0.31 12.30 0.62
N GLY A 167 0.11 11.78 1.77
CA GLY A 167 -0.19 12.38 3.06
C GLY A 167 0.70 13.58 3.41
N PRO A 168 0.24 14.47 4.29
CA PRO A 168 1.06 15.60 4.78
C PRO A 168 2.26 15.11 5.60
N ILE A 169 3.36 15.86 5.54
CA ILE A 169 4.61 15.60 6.28
C ILE A 169 4.72 16.59 7.44
N ILE A 170 4.77 16.07 8.67
CA ILE A 170 4.86 16.89 9.88
C ILE A 170 6.33 17.08 10.27
N LYS A 171 6.74 18.35 10.35
CA LYS A 171 8.09 18.74 10.81
C LYS A 171 8.12 19.00 12.31
N ASP A 172 7.19 19.83 12.78
CA ASP A 172 7.10 20.26 14.18
C ASP A 172 5.72 19.93 14.76
N LYS A 173 4.78 20.87 14.73
CA LYS A 173 3.41 20.71 15.20
C LYS A 173 2.46 20.57 14.02
N VAL A 174 1.37 19.83 14.23
CA VAL A 174 0.29 19.73 13.26
C VAL A 174 -0.40 21.09 13.16
N SER A 175 -0.50 21.62 11.95
CA SER A 175 -1.30 22.80 11.63
C SER A 175 -2.69 22.39 11.14
N LYS A 176 -3.63 23.34 11.16
CA LYS A 176 -4.97 23.12 10.59
C LYS A 176 -4.92 22.68 9.12
N LYS A 177 -3.96 23.22 8.35
CA LYS A 177 -3.76 22.82 6.95
C LYS A 177 -3.35 21.36 6.84
N ASP A 178 -2.53 20.84 7.76
CA ASP A 178 -2.13 19.44 7.76
C ASP A 178 -3.33 18.52 8.04
N GLU A 179 -4.22 18.91 8.96
CA GLU A 179 -5.46 18.18 9.22
C GLU A 179 -6.38 18.16 7.99
N GLU A 180 -6.56 19.31 7.32
CA GLU A 180 -7.34 19.44 6.09
C GLU A 180 -6.74 18.59 4.94
N LEU A 181 -5.42 18.54 4.83
CA LEU A 181 -4.73 17.70 3.84
C LEU A 181 -4.89 16.21 4.13
N LEU A 182 -4.80 15.79 5.40
CA LEU A 182 -5.04 14.39 5.76
C LEU A 182 -6.50 14.00 5.51
N TYR A 183 -7.46 14.87 5.86
CA TYR A 183 -8.88 14.67 5.52
C TYR A 183 -9.06 14.52 4.00
N SER A 184 -8.38 15.36 3.21
CA SER A 184 -8.41 15.30 1.75
C SER A 184 -7.89 13.96 1.21
N CYS A 185 -6.84 13.39 1.79
CA CYS A 185 -6.35 12.06 1.42
C CYS A 185 -7.45 10.99 1.50
N TYR A 186 -8.18 10.96 2.63
CA TYR A 186 -9.29 10.02 2.80
C TYR A 186 -10.41 10.32 1.81
N LYS A 187 -10.81 11.58 1.66
CA LYS A 187 -11.86 11.99 0.73
C LYS A 187 -11.55 11.60 -0.72
N SER A 188 -10.33 11.87 -1.18
CA SER A 188 -9.87 11.53 -2.53
C SER A 188 -9.89 10.02 -2.78
N CYS A 189 -9.40 9.22 -1.83
CA CYS A 189 -9.50 7.75 -1.91
C CYS A 189 -10.96 7.27 -1.92
N LEU A 190 -11.83 7.83 -1.09
CA LEU A 190 -13.24 7.45 -1.01
C LEU A 190 -14.02 7.87 -2.26
N ASN A 191 -13.65 8.96 -2.93
CA ASN A 191 -14.19 9.32 -4.24
C ASN A 191 -13.83 8.25 -5.29
N LEU A 192 -12.57 7.80 -5.33
CA LEU A 192 -12.15 6.70 -6.21
C LEU A 192 -12.94 5.41 -5.94
N VAL A 193 -13.30 5.15 -4.68
CA VAL A 193 -14.16 4.00 -4.31
C VAL A 193 -15.52 4.09 -5.00
N LEU A 194 -16.14 5.28 -5.02
CA LEU A 194 -17.43 5.49 -5.69
C LEU A 194 -17.31 5.39 -7.21
N GLU A 195 -16.34 6.09 -7.79
CA GLU A 195 -16.10 6.17 -9.24
C GLU A 195 -15.85 4.79 -9.86
N ASN A 196 -15.19 3.90 -9.11
CA ASN A 196 -14.79 2.57 -9.59
C ASN A 196 -15.66 1.43 -9.04
N ASN A 197 -16.78 1.76 -8.37
CA ASN A 197 -17.69 0.77 -7.76
C ASN A 197 -16.99 -0.26 -6.86
N ILE A 198 -16.03 0.21 -6.06
CA ILE A 198 -15.32 -0.61 -5.09
C ILE A 198 -16.24 -0.87 -3.89
N GLU A 199 -16.41 -2.13 -3.48
CA GLU A 199 -17.29 -2.50 -2.38
C GLU A 199 -16.55 -2.66 -1.05
N SER A 200 -15.23 -2.77 -1.09
CA SER A 200 -14.40 -2.95 0.10
C SER A 200 -13.02 -2.29 -0.04
N VAL A 201 -12.63 -1.46 0.93
CA VAL A 201 -11.34 -0.77 0.91
C VAL A 201 -10.65 -0.84 2.28
N ALA A 202 -9.34 -1.06 2.26
CA ALA A 202 -8.50 -1.03 3.46
C ALA A 202 -7.59 0.20 3.48
N PHE A 203 -7.74 1.04 4.50
CA PHE A 203 -6.85 2.17 4.77
C PHE A 203 -5.72 1.74 5.70
N CYS A 204 -4.47 1.96 5.29
CA CYS A 204 -3.35 1.97 6.22
C CYS A 204 -3.39 3.24 7.10
N CYS A 205 -2.58 3.29 8.17
CA CYS A 205 -2.39 4.53 8.94
C CYS A 205 -1.60 5.58 8.12
N ILE A 206 -2.30 6.41 7.35
CA ILE A 206 -1.70 7.44 6.49
C ILE A 206 -0.92 8.46 7.35
N SER A 207 0.30 8.77 6.93
CA SER A 207 1.23 9.72 7.54
C SER A 207 1.73 9.44 8.98
N THR A 208 1.32 8.36 9.67
CA THR A 208 1.71 8.12 11.08
C THR A 208 3.05 7.39 11.27
N GLY A 209 3.72 7.03 10.17
CA GLY A 209 5.08 6.49 10.15
C GLY A 209 6.11 7.59 9.89
N GLU A 210 6.80 7.49 8.76
CA GLU A 210 7.86 8.43 8.35
C GLU A 210 7.42 9.90 8.28
N PHE A 211 6.13 10.16 8.04
CA PHE A 211 5.59 11.52 7.92
C PHE A 211 5.15 12.12 9.28
N ARG A 212 5.30 11.37 10.37
CA ARG A 212 5.21 11.84 11.77
C ARG A 212 3.90 12.51 12.17
N PHE A 213 2.79 12.20 11.50
CA PHE A 213 1.47 12.63 11.95
C PHE A 213 1.11 11.90 13.26
N PRO A 214 0.71 12.61 14.34
CA PRO A 214 0.35 11.98 15.61
C PRO A 214 -0.79 10.97 15.46
N ASN A 215 -0.59 9.75 15.96
CA ASN A 215 -1.52 8.63 15.77
C ASN A 215 -2.95 8.95 16.25
N ASP A 216 -3.08 9.57 17.43
CA ASP A 216 -4.39 9.88 18.03
C ASP A 216 -5.22 10.81 17.12
N LEU A 217 -4.62 11.90 16.66
CA LEU A 217 -5.25 12.88 15.77
C LEU A 217 -5.50 12.31 14.37
N ALA A 218 -4.57 11.50 13.83
CA ALA A 218 -4.76 10.83 12.55
C ALA A 218 -5.97 9.88 12.58
N VAL A 219 -6.18 9.16 13.68
CA VAL A 219 -7.34 8.28 13.86
C VAL A 219 -8.63 9.10 13.91
N ASP A 220 -8.64 10.25 14.60
CA ASP A 220 -9.83 11.13 14.61
C ASP A 220 -10.20 11.59 13.20
N ILE A 221 -9.21 12.04 12.43
CA ILE A 221 -9.43 12.50 11.05
C ILE A 221 -9.91 11.34 10.17
N ALA A 222 -9.28 10.16 10.27
CA ALA A 222 -9.66 8.97 9.52
C ALA A 222 -11.13 8.58 9.76
N LEU A 223 -11.52 8.51 11.05
CA LEU A 223 -12.88 8.17 11.44
C LEU A 223 -13.88 9.26 11.04
N PHE A 224 -13.52 10.53 11.19
CA PHE A 224 -14.35 11.64 10.76
C PHE A 224 -14.62 11.58 9.25
N SER A 225 -13.57 11.48 8.43
CA SER A 225 -13.67 11.38 6.96
C SER A 225 -14.53 10.19 6.51
N VAL A 226 -14.31 9.01 7.09
CA VAL A 226 -15.09 7.81 6.74
C VAL A 226 -16.55 7.93 7.17
N ASN A 227 -16.82 8.47 8.36
CA ASN A 227 -18.20 8.66 8.82
C ASN A 227 -18.94 9.71 8.00
N ASP A 228 -18.27 10.79 7.59
CA ASP A 228 -18.80 11.82 6.70
C ASP A 228 -19.23 11.20 5.37
N PHE A 229 -18.32 10.48 4.73
CA PHE A 229 -18.58 9.73 3.49
C PHE A 229 -19.75 8.74 3.61
N LEU A 230 -19.79 7.92 4.67
CA LEU A 230 -20.85 6.93 4.85
C LEU A 230 -22.22 7.58 5.10
N LYS A 231 -22.27 8.77 5.72
CA LYS A 231 -23.51 9.53 5.91
C LYS A 231 -24.09 10.02 4.58
N GLU A 232 -23.23 10.43 3.64
CA GLU A 232 -23.63 10.85 2.30
C GLU A 232 -24.02 9.66 1.41
N ASN A 233 -23.45 8.47 1.68
CA ASN A 233 -23.56 7.29 0.82
C ASN A 233 -24.32 6.11 1.45
N LYS A 234 -25.31 6.37 2.33
CA LYS A 234 -26.03 5.34 3.13
C LYS A 234 -26.62 4.14 2.36
N LYS A 235 -26.93 4.31 1.07
CA LYS A 235 -27.49 3.24 0.23
C LYS A 235 -26.42 2.25 -0.27
N ARG A 236 -25.13 2.60 -0.16
CA ARG A 236 -24.01 1.78 -0.63
C ARG A 236 -23.51 0.91 0.52
N ASN A 237 -23.36 -0.39 0.26
CA ASN A 237 -22.86 -1.34 1.25
C ASN A 237 -21.32 -1.43 1.18
N ILE A 238 -20.63 -0.33 1.47
CA ILE A 238 -19.15 -0.27 1.38
C ILE A 238 -18.53 -0.71 2.70
N LYS A 239 -17.63 -1.70 2.66
CA LYS A 239 -16.84 -2.17 3.80
C LYS A 239 -15.55 -1.38 3.92
N ILE A 240 -15.31 -0.76 5.07
CA ILE A 240 -14.11 0.02 5.33
C ILE A 240 -13.27 -0.71 6.39
N VAL A 241 -12.04 -1.04 6.04
CA VAL A 241 -11.08 -1.67 6.95
C VAL A 241 -10.02 -0.66 7.35
N PHE A 242 -9.87 -0.41 8.64
CA PHE A 242 -8.69 0.28 9.18
C PHE A 242 -7.61 -0.77 9.43
N ASN A 243 -6.65 -0.85 8.52
CA ASN A 243 -5.49 -1.72 8.66
C ASN A 243 -4.44 -1.04 9.55
N VAL A 244 -4.07 -1.73 10.63
CA VAL A 244 -3.11 -1.26 11.62
C VAL A 244 -1.95 -2.25 11.75
N PHE A 245 -0.78 -1.76 12.17
CA PHE A 245 0.38 -2.62 12.43
C PHE A 245 0.80 -2.58 13.90
N LYS A 246 0.80 -1.40 14.52
CA LYS A 246 1.18 -1.21 15.92
C LYS A 246 -0.02 -1.43 16.85
N ASP A 247 0.22 -1.92 18.06
CA ASP A 247 -0.82 -2.08 19.09
C ASP A 247 -1.48 -0.75 19.46
N ILE A 248 -0.70 0.33 19.54
CA ILE A 248 -1.23 1.67 19.83
C ILE A 248 -2.31 2.11 18.82
N ASP A 249 -2.11 1.83 17.53
CA ASP A 249 -3.10 2.18 16.50
C ASP A 249 -4.36 1.33 16.65
N TYR A 250 -4.21 0.03 16.91
CA TYR A 250 -5.33 -0.87 17.15
C TYR A 250 -6.18 -0.41 18.34
N GLU A 251 -5.54 -0.10 19.46
CA GLU A 251 -6.20 0.38 20.68
C GLU A 251 -6.93 1.71 20.44
N LEU A 252 -6.29 2.66 19.74
CA LEU A 252 -6.89 3.95 19.40
C LEU A 252 -8.14 3.79 18.52
N TYR A 253 -8.04 3.05 17.43
CA TYR A 253 -9.20 2.78 16.57
C TYR A 253 -10.30 2.03 17.32
N ASN A 254 -9.96 1.00 18.09
CA ASN A 254 -10.94 0.20 18.82
C ASN A 254 -11.66 1.05 19.87
N LYS A 255 -10.93 1.83 20.65
CA LYS A 255 -11.50 2.76 21.64
C LYS A 255 -12.47 3.74 20.98
N LYS A 256 -12.08 4.37 19.87
CA LYS A 256 -12.86 5.43 19.21
C LYS A 256 -14.04 4.91 18.37
N ILE A 257 -13.99 3.66 17.88
CA ILE A 257 -15.12 3.04 17.16
C ILE A 257 -16.15 2.44 18.13
N VAL A 258 -15.68 1.76 19.18
CA VAL A 258 -16.54 1.02 20.13
C VAL A 258 -17.13 1.92 21.23
N GLY A 259 -16.39 2.92 21.72
CA GLY A 259 -16.92 3.91 22.68
C GLY A 259 -18.03 4.73 22.01
N LYS A 260 -19.29 4.76 22.45
CA LYS A 260 -19.86 4.99 23.80
C LYS A 260 -19.35 6.27 24.43
#